data_AF-A0AAP4Y3N0-F1
#
_entry.id   AF-A0AAP4Y3N0-F1
#
_cell.length_a   1.000
_cell.length_b   1.000
_cell.length_c   1.000
_cell.angle_alpha   90.00
_cell.angle_beta   90.00
_cell.angle_gamma   90.00
#
_symmetry.space_group_name_H-M   'P 1'
#
loop_
_entity.id
_entity.type
_entity.pdbx_description
1 polymer ?
#
loop_
_entity_poly.entity_id
_entity_poly.type
_entity_poly.pdbx_seq_one_letter_code
_entity_poly.pdbx_strand_id
1 'polypeptide(L)'
;MANGWIIGILGIWMVVTPFLGFASLANSWIDWIVGVIVAIFAFTMTREKPGQGWSAGIVSIWLFIAGFIGGVVSGAGAWWNDILVGLVFMVTGFTALPHGHTQHPQTA
;
A
#
# COMPACT_ATOMS: atom_id res chain seq x y z
N MET A 1 14.63 6.50 1.48
CA MET A 1 14.84 5.57 2.62
C MET A 1 13.73 5.55 3.69
N ALA A 2 12.79 6.51 3.79
CA ALA A 2 11.76 6.54 4.86
C ALA A 2 10.34 6.10 4.45
N ASN A 3 10.12 5.63 3.21
CA ASN A 3 8.77 5.57 2.65
C ASN A 3 8.14 4.16 2.67
N GLY A 4 8.96 3.10 2.72
CA GLY A 4 8.47 1.71 2.74
C GLY A 4 7.63 1.39 3.96
N TRP A 5 8.00 1.89 5.15
CA TRP A 5 7.22 1.67 6.37
C TRP A 5 5.83 2.32 6.30
N ILE A 6 5.71 3.51 5.68
CA ILE A 6 4.44 4.22 5.48
C ILE A 6 3.52 3.39 4.58
N ILE A 7 4.05 2.92 3.45
CA ILE A 7 3.31 2.06 2.51
C ILE A 7 2.89 0.76 3.21
N GLY A 8 3.77 0.16 4.01
CA GLY A 8 3.48 -1.07 4.75
C GLY A 8 2.36 -0.91 5.78
N ILE A 9 2.38 0.18 6.56
CA ILE A 9 1.33 0.48 7.54
C ILE A 9 0.00 0.80 6.87
N LEU A 10 0.02 1.59 5.78
CA LEU A 10 -1.18 1.84 4.99
C LEU A 10 -1.74 0.54 4.41
N GLY A 11 -0.88 -0.41 4.04
CA GLY A 11 -1.29 -1.75 3.63
C GLY A 11 -2.00 -2.52 4.75
N ILE A 12 -1.42 -2.54 5.96
CA ILE A 12 -2.08 -3.16 7.13
C ILE A 12 -3.43 -2.51 7.40
N TRP A 13 -3.49 -1.18 7.36
CA TRP A 13 -4.72 -0.43 7.58
C TRP A 13 -5.82 -0.87 6.60
N MET A 14 -5.50 -0.96 5.30
CA MET A 14 -6.44 -1.42 4.26
C MET A 14 -6.90 -2.87 4.45
N VAL A 15 -6.05 -3.74 5.00
CA VAL A 15 -6.48 -5.11 5.33
C VAL A 15 -7.46 -5.09 6.51
N VAL A 16 -7.28 -4.21 7.48
CA VAL A 16 -8.08 -4.17 8.72
C VAL A 16 -9.43 -3.45 8.54
N THR A 17 -9.50 -2.41 7.69
CA THR A 17 -10.72 -1.62 7.42
C THR A 17 -11.99 -2.45 7.12
N PRO A 18 -11.96 -3.48 6.25
CA PRO A 18 -13.16 -4.28 5.96
C PRO A 18 -13.67 -5.05 7.18
N PHE A 19 -12.80 -5.48 8.10
CA PHE A 19 -13.20 -6.17 9.33
C PHE A 19 -13.84 -5.24 10.36
N LEU A 20 -13.54 -3.94 10.30
CA LEU A 20 -14.16 -2.92 11.15
C LEU A 20 -15.53 -2.45 10.62
N GLY A 21 -16.01 -3.02 9.51
CA GLY A 21 -17.28 -2.65 8.88
C GLY A 21 -17.20 -1.34 8.08
N PHE A 22 -16.00 -0.82 7.81
CA PHE A 22 -15.84 0.42 7.07
C PHE A 22 -16.01 0.27 5.56
N ALA A 23 -16.12 -0.93 4.99
CA ALA A 23 -16.20 -1.20 3.54
C ALA A 23 -17.49 -0.73 2.80
N SER A 24 -18.26 0.23 3.33
CA SER A 24 -19.47 0.76 2.67
C SER A 24 -19.16 1.93 1.74
N LEU A 25 -20.14 2.42 0.96
CA LEU A 25 -20.02 3.56 0.02
C LEU A 25 -19.41 4.85 0.61
N ALA A 26 -19.39 5.01 1.94
CA ALA A 26 -18.69 6.10 2.62
C ALA A 26 -17.15 5.97 2.59
N ASN A 27 -16.62 4.79 2.23
CA ASN A 27 -15.20 4.44 2.27
C ASN A 27 -14.45 4.67 0.96
N SER A 28 -15.14 4.88 -0.15
CA SER A 28 -14.49 5.12 -1.46
C SER A 28 -13.54 6.33 -1.41
N TRP A 29 -13.80 7.26 -0.49
CA TRP A 29 -12.94 8.41 -0.23
C TRP A 29 -11.59 8.02 0.38
N ILE A 30 -11.58 6.99 1.23
CA ILE A 30 -10.36 6.45 1.83
C ILE A 30 -9.50 5.79 0.75
N ASP A 31 -10.09 5.07 -0.19
CA ASP A 31 -9.37 4.45 -1.31
C ASP A 31 -8.67 5.49 -2.17
N TRP A 32 -9.34 6.60 -2.47
CA TRP A 32 -8.74 7.70 -3.22
C TRP A 32 -7.59 8.37 -2.47
N ILE A 33 -7.80 8.69 -1.21
CA ILE A 33 -6.78 9.36 -0.38
C ILE A 33 -5.56 8.44 -0.21
N VAL A 34 -5.77 7.18 0.15
CA VAL A 34 -4.70 6.19 0.30
C VAL A 34 -3.99 5.97 -1.03
N GLY A 35 -4.72 5.88 -2.14
CA GLY A 35 -4.16 5.75 -3.48
C GLY A 35 -3.24 6.90 -3.84
N VAL A 36 -3.66 8.15 -3.63
CA VAL A 36 -2.83 9.33 -3.92
C VAL A 36 -1.59 9.38 -3.01
N ILE A 37 -1.76 9.13 -1.71
CA ILE A 37 -0.66 9.14 -0.75
C ILE A 37 0.38 8.08 -1.12
N VAL A 38 -0.05 6.84 -1.36
CA VAL A 38 0.86 5.74 -1.72
C VAL A 38 1.50 6.00 -3.07
N ALA A 39 0.80 6.57 -4.05
CA ALA A 39 1.39 6.93 -5.34
C ALA A 39 2.60 7.87 -5.17
N ILE A 40 2.45 8.94 -4.37
CA ILE A 40 3.53 9.91 -4.11
C ILE A 40 4.73 9.21 -3.45
N PHE A 41 4.48 8.39 -2.43
CA PHE A 41 5.55 7.65 -1.75
C PHE A 41 6.19 6.58 -2.64
N ALA A 42 5.42 5.93 -3.50
CA ALA A 42 5.91 4.94 -4.46
C ALA A 42 6.86 5.57 -5.48
N PHE A 43 6.51 6.73 -6.05
CA PHE A 43 7.37 7.46 -7.01
C PHE A 43 8.74 7.83 -6.42
N THR A 44 8.76 8.28 -5.17
CA THR A 44 10.02 8.57 -4.48
C THR A 44 10.83 7.30 -4.20
N MET A 45 10.18 6.15 -4.02
CA MET A 45 10.81 4.86 -3.77
C MET A 45 11.36 4.20 -5.04
N THR A 46 10.79 4.48 -6.22
CA THR A 46 11.25 3.94 -7.51
C THR A 46 12.72 4.22 -7.80
N ARG A 47 13.28 5.32 -7.25
CA ARG A 47 14.71 5.67 -7.40
C ARG A 47 15.65 4.75 -6.63
N GLU A 48 15.22 4.22 -5.48
CA GLU A 48 16.05 3.38 -4.60
C GLU A 48 15.76 1.88 -4.81
N LYS A 49 14.48 1.54 -4.97
CA LYS A 49 13.97 0.17 -5.07
C LYS A 49 12.90 0.11 -6.17
N PRO A 50 13.32 0.01 -7.45
CA PRO A 50 12.41 0.16 -8.59
C PRO A 50 11.30 -0.90 -8.60
N GLY A 51 11.58 -2.15 -8.24
CA GLY A 51 10.56 -3.21 -8.23
C GLY A 51 9.43 -2.95 -7.24
N GLN A 52 9.77 -2.55 -6.01
CA GLN A 52 8.80 -2.24 -4.97
C GLN A 52 8.10 -0.89 -5.23
N GLY A 53 8.83 0.11 -5.75
CA GLY A 53 8.26 1.40 -6.13
C GLY A 53 7.26 1.29 -7.28
N TRP A 54 7.57 0.54 -8.33
CA TRP A 54 6.65 0.32 -9.44
C TRP A 54 5.42 -0.50 -9.06
N SER A 55 5.57 -1.55 -8.24
CA SER A 55 4.42 -2.34 -7.77
C SER A 55 3.48 -1.50 -6.90
N ALA A 56 4.01 -0.79 -5.90
CA ALA A 56 3.21 0.13 -5.08
C ALA A 56 2.57 1.23 -5.94
N GLY A 57 3.30 1.77 -6.93
CA GLY A 57 2.80 2.79 -7.86
C GLY A 57 1.65 2.29 -8.72
N ILE A 58 1.80 1.15 -9.40
CA ILE A 58 0.75 0.57 -10.25
C ILE A 58 -0.49 0.26 -9.44
N VAL A 59 -0.32 -0.34 -8.26
CA VAL A 59 -1.45 -0.70 -7.38
C VAL A 59 -2.15 0.54 -6.83
N SER A 60 -1.42 1.62 -6.58
CA SER A 60 -2.00 2.90 -6.17
C SER A 60 -2.80 3.58 -7.29
N ILE A 61 -2.34 3.47 -8.53
CA ILE A 61 -3.09 3.93 -9.71
C ILE A 61 -4.36 3.10 -9.89
N TRP A 62 -4.27 1.78 -9.72
CA TRP A 62 -5.44 0.90 -9.70
C TRP A 62 -6.43 1.33 -8.62
N LEU A 63 -5.99 1.53 -7.37
CA LEU A 63 -6.86 1.88 -6.25
C LEU A 63 -7.59 3.21 -6.51
N PHE A 64 -6.90 4.19 -7.11
CA PHE A 64 -7.52 5.45 -7.52
C PHE A 64 -8.63 5.24 -8.55
N ILE A 65 -8.39 4.41 -9.58
CA ILE A 65 -9.38 4.08 -10.61
C ILE A 65 -10.54 3.26 -10.00
N ALA A 66 -10.24 2.31 -9.11
CA ALA A 66 -11.20 1.42 -8.47
C ALA A 66 -12.28 2.20 -7.72
N GLY A 67 -11.93 3.34 -7.10
CA GLY A 67 -12.90 4.16 -6.38
C GLY A 67 -13.98 4.80 -7.28
N PHE A 68 -13.84 4.79 -8.60
CA PHE A 68 -14.88 5.19 -9.56
C PHE A 68 -15.80 4.04 -10.00
N ILE A 69 -15.43 2.79 -9.69
CA ILE A 69 -16.15 1.60 -10.14
C ILE A 69 -17.12 1.16 -9.02
N GLY A 70 -18.41 1.42 -9.22
CA GLY A 70 -19.46 1.10 -8.24
C GLY A 70 -19.43 -0.34 -7.72
N GLY A 71 -19.11 -1.32 -8.57
CA GLY A 71 -19.01 -2.74 -8.19
C GLY A 71 -17.76 -3.10 -7.37
N VAL A 72 -16.74 -2.23 -7.36
CA VAL A 72 -15.49 -2.42 -6.59
C VAL A 72 -15.53 -1.65 -5.28
N VAL A 73 -16.35 -0.60 -5.17
CA VAL A 73 -16.52 0.20 -3.94
C VAL A 73 -17.73 -0.20 -3.09
N SER A 74 -18.41 -1.30 -3.43
CA SER A 74 -19.61 -1.72 -2.69
C SER A 74 -19.64 -3.22 -2.39
N GLY A 75 -20.26 -3.55 -1.25
CA GLY A 75 -20.51 -4.93 -0.83
C GLY A 75 -19.24 -5.79 -0.77
N ALA A 76 -19.31 -6.97 -1.37
CA ALA A 76 -18.18 -7.90 -1.42
C ALA A 76 -17.01 -7.36 -2.27
N GLY A 77 -17.28 -6.48 -3.24
CA GLY A 77 -16.24 -5.90 -4.10
C GLY A 77 -15.27 -5.02 -3.32
N ALA A 78 -15.81 -4.13 -2.47
CA ALA A 78 -14.99 -3.29 -1.58
C ALA A 78 -14.16 -4.14 -0.62
N TRP A 79 -14.81 -5.15 -0.05
CA TRP A 79 -14.16 -6.07 0.88
C TRP A 79 -12.92 -6.74 0.29
N TRP A 80 -13.04 -7.27 -0.93
CA TRP A 80 -11.92 -7.93 -1.60
C TRP A 80 -10.89 -6.94 -2.16
N ASN A 81 -11.32 -5.78 -2.65
CA ASN A 81 -10.42 -4.75 -3.13
C ASN A 81 -9.47 -4.27 -2.02
N ASP A 82 -10.01 -3.94 -0.86
CA ASP A 82 -9.27 -3.42 0.28
C ASP A 82 -8.26 -4.45 0.79
N ILE A 83 -8.67 -5.72 0.90
CA ILE A 83 -7.79 -6.82 1.34
C ILE A 83 -6.65 -7.04 0.34
N LEU A 84 -6.95 -7.13 -0.96
CA LEU A 84 -5.94 -7.42 -1.98
C LEU A 84 -4.95 -6.27 -2.13
N VAL A 85 -5.44 -5.03 -2.21
CA VAL A 85 -4.56 -3.86 -2.29
C VAL A 85 -3.76 -3.69 -1.01
N GLY A 86 -4.40 -3.88 0.14
CA GLY A 86 -3.73 -3.82 1.44
C GLY A 86 -2.60 -4.83 1.58
N LEU A 87 -2.81 -6.08 1.15
CA LEU A 87 -1.75 -7.10 1.14
C LEU A 87 -0.58 -6.71 0.24
N VAL A 88 -0.84 -6.17 -0.94
CA VAL A 88 0.23 -5.74 -1.85
C VAL A 88 1.02 -4.59 -1.24
N PHE A 89 0.36 -3.57 -0.68
CA PHE A 89 1.04 -2.48 0.02
C PHE A 89 1.82 -2.96 1.24
N MET A 90 1.27 -3.90 2.00
CA MET A 90 1.93 -4.50 3.15
C MET A 90 3.26 -5.17 2.73
N VAL A 91 3.20 -6.06 1.74
CA VAL A 91 4.38 -6.80 1.26
C VAL A 91 5.39 -5.86 0.62
N THR A 92 4.95 -4.98 -0.29
CA THR A 92 5.85 -4.04 -0.98
C THR A 92 6.50 -3.04 -0.02
N GLY A 93 5.76 -2.55 0.97
CA GLY A 93 6.26 -1.64 1.99
C GLY A 93 7.29 -2.26 2.92
N PHE A 94 7.02 -3.45 3.48
CA PHE A 94 7.95 -4.08 4.41
C PHE A 94 9.18 -4.69 3.74
N THR A 95 9.05 -5.24 2.53
CA THR A 95 10.21 -5.72 1.75
C THR A 95 11.10 -4.56 1.24
N ALA A 96 10.56 -3.35 1.20
CA ALA A 96 11.33 -2.15 0.91
C ALA A 96 12.19 -1.66 2.07
N LEU A 97 12.01 -2.17 3.30
CA LEU A 97 12.89 -1.82 4.41
C LEU A 97 14.32 -2.36 4.18
N PRO A 98 15.35 -1.60 4.56
CA PRO A 98 16.72 -2.13 4.59
C PRO A 98 16.82 -3.23 5.66
N HIS A 99 17.33 -4.41 5.29
CA HIS A 99 17.75 -5.39 6.29
C HIS A 99 18.97 -4.78 6.99
N GLY A 100 18.89 -4.57 8.31
CA GLY A 100 20.01 -4.05 9.08
C GLY A 100 21.23 -4.95 8.88
N HIS A 101 22.26 -4.45 8.20
CA HIS A 101 23.55 -5.12 8.17
C HIS A 101 24.16 -5.00 9.57
N THR A 102 24.12 -6.08 10.34
CA THR A 102 25.03 -6.28 11.48
C THR A 102 26.45 -6.21 10.94
N GLN A 103 27.09 -5.06 11.07
CA GLN A 103 28.52 -4.91 10.84
C GLN A 103 29.24 -5.71 11.93
N HIS A 104 29.70 -6.93 11.61
CA HIS A 104 30.71 -7.58 12.41
C HIS A 104 31.97 -6.71 12.34
N PRO A 105 32.51 -6.23 13.48
CA PRO A 105 33.79 -5.53 13.48
C PRO A 105 34.85 -6.53 13.00
N GLN A 106 35.40 -6.29 11.81
CA GLN A 106 36.64 -6.95 11.41
C GLN A 106 37.75 -6.31 12.27
N THR A 107 38.06 -6.95 13.40
CA THR A 107 39.27 -6.65 14.16
C THR A 107 40.48 -7.06 13.32
N ALA A 108 41.41 -6.11 13.21
CA ALA A 108 42.67 -6.15 12.46
C ALA A 108 43.61 -7.29 12.85
#